data_AF-A0A1Z8MXB2-F1
#
_entry.id   AF-A0A1Z8MXB2-F1
#
_cell.length_a   1.000
_cell.length_b   1.000
_cell.length_c   1.000
_cell.angle_alpha   90.00
_cell.angle_beta   90.00
_cell.angle_gamma   90.00
#
_symmetry.space_group_name_H-M   'P 1'
#
loop_
_entity.id
_entity.type
_entity.pdbx_description
1 polymer ?
#
loop_
_entity_poly.entity_id
_entity_poly.type
_entity_poly.pdbx_seq_one_letter_code
_entity_poly.pdbx_strand_id
1 'polypeptide(L)'
;MRKLSPGGRRSSGFSLIEMLAVVFVVVMLTSLVSLNVGSGGADISRDNQVRQVSSLLSYALTEAEMSGADYGLLIYATDGFDDVALKGQWLRRFDQGWSAPVQVNTALETLDFEADIELELRLDEQPAVDFLPLEPDTNPPPQIILFAGGEMTPGELDWIDQRSGQLLYRLRWDLLGRMTLMPKGQEPDDFDD
;
A
#
# COMPACT_ATOMS: atom_id res chain seq x y z
N MET A 1 3.87 -55.18 74.83
CA MET A 1 2.91 -54.74 73.78
C MET A 1 3.37 -53.41 73.21
N ARG A 2 3.68 -53.33 71.90
CA ARG A 2 4.31 -52.17 71.24
C ARG A 2 3.25 -51.36 70.47
N LYS A 3 3.35 -50.03 70.54
CA LYS A 3 2.46 -49.02 69.94
C LYS A 3 2.46 -49.03 68.41
N LEU A 4 1.34 -48.64 67.81
CA LEU A 4 1.27 -47.95 66.51
C LEU A 4 0.25 -46.82 66.60
N SER A 5 0.68 -45.59 66.31
CA SER A 5 -0.18 -44.42 66.07
C SER A 5 -0.09 -44.03 64.58
N PRO A 6 -1.17 -43.51 63.97
CA PRO A 6 -1.18 -43.17 62.56
C PRO A 6 -0.50 -41.83 62.30
N GLY A 7 0.31 -41.76 61.24
CA GLY A 7 0.92 -40.52 60.74
C GLY A 7 -0.10 -39.67 59.99
N GLY A 8 -0.37 -38.46 60.50
CA GLY A 8 -1.13 -37.43 59.79
C GLY A 8 -0.30 -36.81 58.66
N ARG A 9 -0.86 -36.78 57.45
CA ARG A 9 -0.31 -36.06 56.30
C ARG A 9 -0.41 -34.55 56.56
N ARG A 10 0.72 -33.85 56.56
CA ARG A 10 0.77 -32.39 56.65
C ARG A 10 0.56 -31.83 55.25
N SER A 11 -0.52 -31.09 55.02
CA SER A 11 -0.65 -30.24 53.83
C SER A 11 0.22 -29.00 54.03
N SER A 12 1.29 -28.88 53.24
CA SER A 12 2.05 -27.64 53.12
C SER A 12 1.22 -26.65 52.29
N GLY A 13 0.65 -25.65 52.95
CA GLY A 13 0.11 -24.47 52.27
C GLY A 13 1.26 -23.60 51.74
N PHE A 14 1.05 -23.04 50.56
CA PHE A 14 2.03 -22.17 49.87
C PHE A 14 2.29 -20.88 50.67
N SER A 15 3.55 -20.43 50.64
CA SER A 15 3.97 -19.19 51.30
C SER A 15 3.58 -17.95 50.48
N LEU A 16 3.36 -16.82 51.13
CA LEU A 16 3.04 -15.54 50.48
C LEU A 16 4.11 -15.13 49.46
N ILE A 17 5.39 -15.39 49.78
CA ILE A 17 6.52 -15.06 48.91
C ILE A 17 6.56 -15.94 47.65
N GLU A 18 6.04 -17.17 47.75
CA GLU A 18 6.01 -18.14 46.66
C GLU A 18 4.92 -17.75 45.67
N MET A 19 3.77 -17.30 46.16
CA MET A 19 2.74 -16.74 45.30
C MET A 19 3.20 -15.46 44.60
N LEU A 20 3.94 -14.59 45.31
CA LEU A 20 4.52 -13.38 44.71
C LEU A 20 5.52 -13.72 43.60
N ALA A 21 6.40 -14.69 43.84
CA ALA A 21 7.39 -15.14 42.86
C ALA A 21 6.73 -15.78 41.63
N VAL A 22 5.69 -16.59 41.83
CA VAL A 22 4.93 -17.20 40.73
C VAL A 22 4.24 -16.14 39.87
N VAL A 23 3.59 -15.15 40.48
CA VAL A 23 2.97 -14.04 39.74
C VAL A 23 4.03 -13.23 39.00
N PHE A 24 5.17 -12.94 39.62
CA PHE A 24 6.28 -12.23 38.98
C PHE A 24 6.81 -12.98 37.76
N VAL A 25 7.01 -14.30 37.87
CA VAL A 25 7.45 -15.13 36.75
C VAL A 25 6.40 -15.17 35.65
N VAL A 26 5.11 -15.31 35.97
CA VAL A 26 4.04 -15.28 34.95
C VAL A 26 4.00 -13.93 34.24
N VAL A 27 4.10 -12.81 34.96
CA VAL A 27 4.15 -11.46 34.36
C VAL A 27 5.38 -11.29 33.47
N MET A 28 6.54 -11.77 33.91
CA MET A 28 7.78 -11.73 33.13
C MET A 28 7.69 -12.61 31.88
N LEU A 29 7.10 -13.80 31.97
CA LEU A 29 6.89 -14.70 30.84
C LEU A 29 5.84 -14.16 29.86
N THR A 30 4.81 -13.44 30.34
CA THR A 30 3.83 -12.79 29.47
C THR A 30 4.38 -11.55 28.75
N SER A 31 5.51 -10.98 29.22
CA SER A 31 6.10 -9.76 28.64
C SER A 31 6.81 -9.98 27.29
N LEU A 32 6.76 -11.18 26.73
CA LEU A 32 7.31 -11.51 25.40
C LEU A 32 6.26 -12.14 24.47
N VAL A 33 5.02 -11.65 24.50
CA VAL A 33 4.04 -11.92 23.44
C VAL A 33 3.91 -10.67 22.58
N SER A 34 4.88 -10.44 21.70
CA SER A 34 4.66 -9.62 20.52
C SER A 34 3.81 -10.46 19.57
N LEU A 35 2.50 -10.24 19.61
CA LEU A 35 1.57 -10.75 18.61
C LEU A 35 2.01 -10.15 17.26
N ASN A 36 2.63 -10.97 16.42
CA ASN A 36 2.98 -10.64 15.03
C ASN A 36 1.70 -10.60 14.18
N VAL A 37 0.76 -9.74 14.56
CA VAL A 37 -0.46 -9.37 13.83
C VAL A 37 -0.08 -8.12 13.05
N GLY A 38 0.73 -8.28 12.01
CA GLY A 38 1.30 -7.13 11.30
C GLY A 38 1.57 -7.35 9.82
N SER A 39 1.83 -8.58 9.38
CA SER A 39 2.18 -8.83 7.97
C SER A 39 0.98 -9.20 7.10
N GLY A 40 0.12 -10.14 7.52
CA GLY A 40 -0.94 -10.67 6.64
C GLY A 40 -2.01 -9.67 6.23
N GLY A 41 -2.48 -8.82 7.15
CA GLY A 41 -3.51 -7.81 6.84
C GLY A 41 -3.00 -6.64 6.01
N ALA A 42 -1.76 -6.21 6.28
CA ALA A 42 -1.12 -5.11 5.56
C ALA A 42 -0.62 -5.53 4.17
N ASP A 43 -0.22 -6.80 3.99
CA ASP A 43 0.13 -7.33 2.67
C ASP A 43 -1.11 -7.46 1.76
N ILE A 44 -2.26 -7.86 2.32
CA ILE A 44 -3.55 -7.89 1.60
C ILE A 44 -4.04 -6.48 1.24
N SER A 45 -3.93 -5.49 2.14
CA SER A 45 -4.34 -4.11 1.82
C SER A 45 -3.49 -3.52 0.68
N ARG A 46 -2.19 -3.86 0.65
CA ARG A 46 -1.25 -3.40 -0.37
C ARG A 46 -1.48 -4.05 -1.72
N ASP A 47 -1.63 -5.37 -1.79
CA ASP A 47 -2.01 -6.05 -3.04
C ASP A 47 -3.33 -5.49 -3.60
N ASN A 48 -4.31 -5.22 -2.73
CA ASN A 48 -5.56 -4.55 -3.14
C ASN A 48 -5.32 -3.15 -3.70
N GLN A 49 -4.44 -2.34 -3.11
CA GLN A 49 -4.13 -1.00 -3.61
C GLN A 49 -3.45 -1.05 -4.99
N VAL A 50 -2.48 -1.94 -5.19
CA VAL A 50 -1.82 -2.08 -6.50
C VAL A 50 -2.82 -2.53 -7.58
N ARG A 51 -3.70 -3.49 -7.26
CA ARG A 51 -4.78 -3.93 -8.15
C ARG A 51 -5.81 -2.85 -8.42
N GLN A 52 -6.11 -2.01 -7.43
CA GLN A 52 -6.99 -0.85 -7.59
C GLN A 52 -6.39 0.14 -8.59
N VAL A 53 -5.11 0.51 -8.44
CA VAL A 53 -4.43 1.40 -9.39
C VAL A 53 -4.45 0.80 -10.80
N SER A 54 -4.12 -0.48 -10.95
CA SER A 54 -4.17 -1.17 -12.24
C SER A 54 -5.57 -1.13 -12.87
N SER A 55 -6.60 -1.44 -12.08
CA SER A 55 -8.00 -1.44 -12.54
C SER A 55 -8.46 -0.04 -12.99
N LEU A 56 -8.07 0.99 -12.25
CA LEU A 56 -8.42 2.37 -12.57
C LEU A 56 -7.66 2.90 -13.79
N LEU A 57 -6.40 2.51 -13.99
CA LEU A 57 -5.66 2.82 -15.22
C LEU A 57 -6.35 2.18 -16.44
N SER A 58 -6.71 0.89 -16.37
CA SER A 58 -7.47 0.24 -17.45
C SER A 58 -8.81 0.92 -17.72
N TYR A 59 -9.53 1.29 -16.66
CA TYR A 59 -10.80 1.99 -16.78
C TYR A 59 -10.62 3.37 -17.42
N ALA A 60 -9.64 4.15 -16.97
CA ALA A 60 -9.32 5.46 -17.55
C ALA A 60 -8.91 5.37 -19.03
N LEU A 61 -8.18 4.32 -19.43
CA LEU A 61 -7.81 4.09 -20.82
C LEU A 61 -9.05 3.84 -21.69
N THR A 62 -9.94 2.99 -21.20
CA THR A 62 -11.22 2.69 -21.86
C THR A 62 -12.05 3.97 -22.00
N GLU A 63 -12.12 4.78 -20.95
CA GLU A 63 -12.83 6.05 -20.96
C GLU A 63 -12.20 7.08 -21.91
N ALA A 64 -10.86 7.09 -22.03
CA ALA A 64 -10.15 7.95 -22.97
C ALA A 64 -10.53 7.61 -24.42
N GLU A 65 -10.54 6.31 -24.77
CA GLU A 65 -10.99 5.82 -26.08
C GLU A 65 -12.46 6.16 -26.35
N MET A 66 -13.34 5.90 -25.38
CA MET A 66 -14.78 6.11 -25.53
C MET A 66 -15.16 7.59 -25.68
N SER A 67 -14.53 8.45 -24.90
CA SER A 67 -14.83 9.89 -24.89
C SER A 67 -14.05 10.68 -25.94
N GLY A 68 -13.03 10.08 -26.55
CA GLY A 68 -12.14 10.74 -27.50
C GLY A 68 -11.28 11.84 -26.87
N ALA A 69 -11.03 11.79 -25.56
CA ALA A 69 -10.23 12.77 -24.84
C ALA A 69 -9.16 12.10 -24.00
N ASP A 70 -8.00 12.76 -23.86
CA ASP A 70 -6.93 12.25 -23.03
C ASP A 70 -7.32 12.31 -21.55
N TYR A 71 -6.97 11.27 -20.82
CA TYR A 71 -7.05 11.19 -19.35
C TYR A 71 -5.62 11.10 -18.80
N GLY A 72 -5.49 11.32 -17.50
CA GLY A 72 -4.22 11.09 -16.84
C GLY A 72 -4.33 11.02 -15.34
N LEU A 73 -3.33 10.36 -14.75
CA LEU A 73 -3.15 10.27 -13.31
C LEU A 73 -2.00 11.19 -12.91
N LEU A 74 -2.34 12.20 -12.11
CA LEU A 74 -1.39 13.11 -11.48
C LEU A 74 -1.12 12.62 -10.06
N ILE A 75 0.10 12.19 -9.78
CA ILE A 75 0.55 11.84 -8.42
C ILE A 75 1.32 13.04 -7.85
N TYR A 76 1.02 13.42 -6.62
CA TYR A 76 1.59 14.58 -5.96
C TYR A 76 1.74 14.36 -4.46
N ALA A 77 2.67 15.09 -3.85
CA ALA A 77 2.87 15.10 -2.41
C ALA A 77 1.88 16.05 -1.73
N THR A 78 1.37 15.71 -0.56
CA THR A 78 0.58 16.63 0.25
C THR A 78 1.50 17.63 0.96
N ASP A 79 1.11 18.89 0.99
CA ASP A 79 1.80 19.91 1.80
C ASP A 79 1.41 19.72 3.28
N GLY A 80 2.33 19.21 4.10
CA GLY A 80 2.09 18.86 5.49
C GLY A 80 3.37 18.92 6.33
N PHE A 81 3.26 19.45 7.56
CA PHE A 81 4.40 19.65 8.46
C PHE A 81 4.92 18.35 9.13
N ASP A 82 4.04 17.36 9.35
CA ASP A 82 4.37 16.16 10.16
C ASP A 82 4.26 14.84 9.38
N ASP A 83 3.57 14.78 8.24
CA ASP A 83 3.46 13.56 7.44
C ASP A 83 3.21 13.91 5.96
N VAL A 84 4.20 13.62 5.10
CA VAL A 84 4.07 13.79 3.65
C VAL A 84 3.41 12.54 3.09
N ALA A 85 2.13 12.64 2.76
CA ALA A 85 1.41 11.59 2.06
C ALA A 85 1.45 11.82 0.55
N LEU A 86 1.37 10.76 -0.24
CA LEU A 86 1.17 10.84 -1.68
C LEU A 86 -0.33 10.70 -1.99
N LYS A 87 -0.80 11.48 -2.96
CA LYS A 87 -2.17 11.38 -3.50
C LYS A 87 -2.12 11.29 -5.01
N GLY A 88 -3.11 10.62 -5.60
CA GLY A 88 -3.34 10.55 -7.03
C GLY A 88 -4.66 11.23 -7.41
N GLN A 89 -4.62 12.17 -8.35
CA GLN A 89 -5.79 12.84 -8.89
C GLN A 89 -5.94 12.50 -10.38
N TRP A 90 -7.17 12.12 -10.76
CA TRP A 90 -7.51 11.91 -12.15
C TRP A 90 -7.84 13.23 -12.82
N LEU A 91 -7.27 13.42 -14.00
CA LEU A 91 -7.47 14.59 -14.84
C LEU A 91 -7.94 14.16 -16.23
N ARG A 92 -8.79 14.98 -16.83
CA ARG A 92 -9.18 14.90 -18.24
C ARG A 92 -8.65 16.14 -18.95
N ARG A 93 -8.23 15.96 -20.20
CA ARG A 93 -7.81 17.05 -21.07
C ARG A 93 -9.03 17.75 -21.67
N PHE A 94 -9.07 19.06 -21.50
CA PHE A 94 -10.02 19.97 -22.13
C PHE A 94 -9.24 21.01 -22.96
N ASP A 95 -9.96 21.81 -23.75
CA ASP A 95 -9.37 22.90 -24.55
C ASP A 95 -8.62 23.92 -23.68
N GLN A 96 -9.11 24.15 -22.47
CA GLN A 96 -8.54 25.07 -21.48
C GLN A 96 -7.41 24.45 -20.63
N GLY A 97 -7.04 23.19 -20.89
CA GLY A 97 -6.03 22.46 -20.13
C GLY A 97 -6.59 21.25 -19.37
N TRP A 98 -5.82 20.76 -18.41
CA TRP A 98 -6.19 19.62 -17.58
C TRP A 98 -7.14 20.04 -16.46
N SER A 99 -8.15 19.24 -16.19
CA SER A 99 -9.10 19.48 -15.09
C SER A 99 -9.75 18.17 -14.64
N ALA A 100 -10.34 18.16 -13.45
CA ALA A 100 -11.05 16.98 -12.97
C ALA A 100 -12.15 16.54 -13.97
N PRO A 101 -12.30 15.23 -14.24
CA PRO A 101 -13.33 14.73 -15.13
C PRO A 101 -14.73 15.05 -14.57
N VAL A 102 -15.62 15.53 -15.44
CA VAL A 102 -17.01 15.85 -15.09
C VAL A 102 -17.87 14.62 -15.38
N GLN A 103 -17.98 13.69 -14.43
CA GLN A 103 -18.75 12.45 -14.60
C GLN A 103 -19.76 12.26 -13.45
N VAL A 104 -20.93 11.70 -13.77
CA VAL A 104 -22.06 11.49 -12.84
C VAL A 104 -21.86 10.25 -11.94
N ASN A 105 -21.03 9.30 -12.39
CA ASN A 105 -20.64 8.09 -11.66
C ASN A 105 -19.11 8.04 -11.59
N THR A 106 -18.54 8.56 -10.51
CA THR A 106 -17.09 8.79 -10.42
C THR A 106 -16.34 7.52 -10.05
N ALA A 107 -16.12 6.61 -11.00
CA ALA A 107 -15.19 5.48 -10.77
C ALA A 107 -13.74 5.99 -10.56
N LEU A 108 -13.40 7.14 -11.15
CA LEU A 108 -12.11 7.83 -11.00
C LEU A 108 -12.05 8.67 -9.72
N GLU A 109 -12.11 8.00 -8.57
CA GLU A 109 -11.90 8.63 -7.28
C GLU A 109 -10.43 9.00 -7.05
N THR A 110 -10.19 9.99 -6.19
CA THR A 110 -8.84 10.33 -5.72
C THR A 110 -8.20 9.11 -5.05
N LEU A 111 -6.95 8.85 -5.38
CA LEU A 111 -6.14 7.82 -4.74
C LEU A 111 -5.43 8.41 -3.53
N ASP A 112 -5.54 7.73 -2.40
CA ASP A 112 -4.74 7.99 -1.21
C ASP A 112 -3.76 6.83 -1.02
N PHE A 113 -2.46 7.15 -0.98
CA PHE A 113 -1.42 6.16 -0.75
C PHE A 113 -1.11 6.03 0.75
N GLU A 114 -0.70 4.83 1.18
CA GLU A 114 -0.36 4.60 2.59
C GLU A 114 0.88 5.41 2.99
N ALA A 115 0.88 6.06 4.16
CA ALA A 115 1.97 6.96 4.58
C ALA A 115 3.30 6.25 4.86
N ASP A 116 3.29 4.94 5.13
CA ASP A 116 4.50 4.13 5.32
C ASP A 116 5.08 3.57 4.02
N ILE A 117 4.53 4.00 2.87
CA ILE A 117 4.99 3.64 1.53
C ILE A 117 5.64 4.83 0.85
N GLU A 118 6.81 4.58 0.28
CA GLU A 118 7.42 5.41 -0.74
C GLU A 118 7.01 4.90 -2.13
N LEU A 119 6.65 5.81 -3.03
CA LEU A 119 6.40 5.48 -4.42
C LEU A 119 7.54 5.96 -5.30
N GLU A 120 7.93 5.14 -6.26
CA GLU A 120 8.86 5.53 -7.32
C GLU A 120 8.20 5.30 -8.68
N LEU A 121 8.02 6.38 -9.44
CA LEU A 121 7.48 6.33 -10.81
C LEU A 121 8.63 6.49 -11.82
N ARG A 122 8.75 5.50 -12.70
CA ARG A 122 9.68 5.53 -13.84
C ARG A 122 8.89 5.45 -15.13
N LEU A 123 9.08 6.44 -16.00
CA LEU A 123 8.44 6.51 -17.31
C LEU A 123 9.50 6.33 -18.39
N ASP A 124 9.16 5.61 -19.45
CA ASP A 124 10.09 5.34 -20.53
C ASP A 124 10.57 6.64 -21.19
N GLU A 125 11.88 6.74 -21.42
CA GLU A 125 12.53 7.91 -22.02
C GLU A 125 12.36 9.24 -21.24
N GLN A 126 12.00 9.16 -19.95
CA GLN A 126 11.87 10.32 -19.07
C GLN A 126 12.78 10.21 -17.84
N PRO A 127 13.21 11.33 -17.25
CA PRO A 127 13.89 11.31 -15.97
C PRO A 127 12.98 10.77 -14.86
N ALA A 128 13.57 10.35 -13.75
CA ALA A 128 12.82 9.98 -12.55
C ALA A 128 11.87 11.13 -12.14
N VAL A 129 10.67 10.76 -11.71
CA VAL A 129 9.62 11.72 -11.34
C VAL A 129 9.74 12.06 -9.87
N ASP A 130 9.94 13.34 -9.57
CA ASP A 130 9.80 13.87 -8.21
C ASP A 130 8.35 14.29 -7.96
N PHE A 131 7.71 13.71 -6.93
CA PHE A 131 6.37 14.10 -6.53
C PHE A 131 6.40 15.37 -5.67
N LEU A 132 5.99 16.49 -6.27
CA LEU A 132 5.96 17.78 -5.61
C LEU A 132 4.54 18.14 -5.13
N PRO A 133 4.41 19.00 -4.11
CA PRO A 133 3.12 19.57 -3.76
C PRO A 133 2.50 20.38 -4.91
N LEU A 134 1.17 20.28 -5.05
CA LEU A 134 0.45 21.06 -6.06
C LEU A 134 0.34 22.52 -5.63
N GLU A 135 0.62 23.42 -6.57
CA GLU A 135 0.29 24.83 -6.39
C GLU A 135 -1.24 25.01 -6.44
N PRO A 136 -1.82 25.82 -5.53
CA PRO A 136 -3.26 26.07 -5.51
C PRO A 136 -3.77 26.55 -6.87
N ASP A 137 -4.97 26.10 -7.25
CA ASP A 137 -5.67 26.49 -8.48
C ASP A 137 -4.93 26.14 -9.79
N THR A 138 -3.95 25.22 -9.74
CA THR A 138 -3.25 24.72 -10.93
C THR A 138 -3.48 23.21 -11.10
N ASN A 139 -3.64 22.78 -12.35
CA ASN A 139 -3.63 21.37 -12.74
C ASN A 139 -2.52 21.17 -13.78
N PRO A 140 -1.28 20.84 -13.35
CA PRO A 140 -0.22 20.54 -14.28
C PRO A 140 -0.57 19.29 -15.11
N PRO A 141 0.10 19.09 -16.26
CA PRO A 141 -0.02 17.84 -16.99
C PRO A 141 0.28 16.64 -16.08
N PRO A 142 -0.58 15.60 -16.07
CA PRO A 142 -0.35 14.40 -15.29
C PRO A 142 0.88 13.65 -15.81
N GLN A 143 1.56 12.91 -14.94
CA GLN A 143 2.76 12.15 -15.33
C GLN A 143 2.38 10.93 -16.18
N ILE A 144 1.34 10.22 -15.78
CA ILE A 144 0.81 9.08 -16.54
C ILE A 144 -0.35 9.58 -17.40
N ILE A 145 -0.16 9.57 -18.72
CA ILE A 145 -1.17 10.02 -19.68
C ILE A 145 -1.76 8.80 -20.38
N LEU A 146 -3.09 8.78 -20.52
CA LEU A 146 -3.87 7.79 -21.24
C LEU A 146 -4.52 8.51 -22.41
N PHE A 147 -4.03 8.24 -23.60
CA PHE A 147 -4.39 8.93 -24.83
C PHE A 147 -5.70 8.40 -25.38
N ALA A 148 -6.47 9.29 -26.01
CA ALA A 148 -7.74 8.94 -26.67
C ALA A 148 -7.60 7.86 -27.78
N GLY A 149 -6.37 7.58 -28.23
CA GLY A 149 -6.07 6.52 -29.20
C GLY A 149 -5.96 5.11 -28.63
N GLY A 150 -6.14 4.93 -27.31
CA GLY A 150 -5.94 3.64 -26.63
C GLY A 150 -4.49 3.34 -26.27
N GLU A 151 -3.64 4.37 -26.28
CA GLU A 151 -2.25 4.30 -25.85
C GLU A 151 -2.09 4.92 -24.46
N MET A 152 -1.03 4.57 -23.72
CA MET A 152 -0.65 5.27 -22.50
C MET A 152 0.87 5.44 -22.38
N THR A 153 1.34 6.45 -21.66
CA THR A 153 2.78 6.65 -21.40
C THR A 153 3.37 5.39 -20.76
N PRO A 154 4.29 4.65 -21.39
CA PRO A 154 4.84 3.41 -20.82
C PRO A 154 5.66 3.66 -19.56
N GLY A 155 5.65 2.72 -18.62
CA GLY A 155 6.41 2.86 -17.39
C GLY A 155 6.08 1.85 -16.30
N GLU A 156 6.55 2.16 -15.11
CA GLU A 156 6.36 1.34 -13.92
C GLU A 156 6.25 2.19 -12.65
N LEU A 157 5.43 1.72 -11.71
CA LEU A 157 5.23 2.29 -10.39
C LEU A 157 5.63 1.26 -9.34
N ASP A 158 6.57 1.63 -8.46
CA ASP A 158 7.05 0.82 -7.36
C ASP A 158 6.43 1.26 -6.04
N TRP A 159 6.00 0.31 -5.22
CA TRP A 159 5.64 0.49 -3.82
C TRP A 159 6.81 -0.02 -2.97
N ILE A 160 7.46 0.90 -2.27
CA ILE A 160 8.65 0.64 -1.46
C ILE A 160 8.30 0.89 0.00
N ASP A 161 8.65 -0.04 0.88
CA ASP A 161 8.49 0.18 2.33
C ASP A 161 9.46 1.28 2.79
N GLN A 162 8.93 2.39 3.28
CA GLN A 162 9.71 3.59 3.61
C GLN A 162 10.74 3.34 4.73
N ARG A 163 10.50 2.34 5.60
CA ARG A 163 11.38 2.05 6.74
C ARG A 163 12.55 1.14 6.38
N SER A 164 12.30 0.13 5.56
CA SER A 164 13.28 -0.91 5.19
C SER A 164 13.91 -0.68 3.82
N GLY A 165 13.30 0.15 2.97
CA GLY A 165 13.69 0.33 1.57
C GLY A 165 13.38 -0.90 0.71
N GLN A 166 12.56 -1.83 1.20
CA GLN A 166 12.21 -3.04 0.47
C GLN A 166 11.17 -2.74 -0.61
N LEU A 167 11.46 -3.11 -1.86
CA LEU A 167 10.45 -3.18 -2.91
C LEU A 167 9.39 -4.21 -2.53
N LEU A 168 8.16 -3.75 -2.30
CA LEU A 168 7.02 -4.60 -1.94
C LEU A 168 6.29 -5.06 -3.19
N TYR A 169 6.01 -4.15 -4.12
CA TYR A 169 5.29 -4.42 -5.35
C TYR A 169 5.79 -3.51 -6.47
N ARG A 170 5.73 -4.01 -7.70
CA ARG A 170 5.89 -3.23 -8.93
C ARG A 170 4.69 -3.45 -9.82
N LEU A 171 4.09 -2.38 -10.31
CA LEU A 171 3.13 -2.40 -11.40
C LEU A 171 3.83 -1.85 -12.63
N ARG A 172 4.03 -2.68 -13.66
CA ARG A 172 4.60 -2.27 -14.95
C ARG A 172 3.50 -2.28 -16.00
N TRP A 173 3.51 -1.30 -16.89
CA TRP A 173 2.61 -1.23 -18.04
C TRP A 173 3.35 -0.82 -19.31
N ASP A 174 2.82 -1.25 -20.45
CA ASP A 174 3.33 -0.85 -21.75
C ASP A 174 2.44 0.19 -22.44
N LEU A 175 2.84 0.59 -23.65
CA LEU A 175 2.11 1.56 -24.48
C LEU A 175 0.65 1.18 -24.71
N LEU A 176 0.31 -0.10 -24.73
CA LEU A 176 -1.03 -0.60 -25.00
C LEU A 176 -1.85 -0.84 -23.73
N GLY A 177 -1.35 -0.40 -22.57
CA GLY A 177 -2.00 -0.59 -21.28
C GLY A 177 -1.98 -2.03 -20.77
N ARG A 178 -1.13 -2.90 -21.32
CA ARG A 178 -0.95 -4.26 -20.77
C ARG A 178 -0.13 -4.16 -19.49
N MET A 179 -0.75 -4.54 -18.38
CA MET A 179 -0.20 -4.38 -17.04
C MET A 179 0.26 -5.72 -16.44
N THR A 180 1.38 -5.70 -15.74
CA THR A 180 1.91 -6.82 -14.97
C THR A 180 2.16 -6.37 -13.53
N LEU A 181 1.52 -7.04 -12.58
CA LEU A 181 1.77 -6.88 -11.15
C LEU A 181 2.84 -7.87 -10.71
N MET A 182 3.91 -7.36 -10.10
CA MET A 182 5.10 -8.11 -9.71
C MET A 182 5.37 -7.94 -8.21
N PRO A 183 4.98 -8.92 -7.37
CA PRO A 183 5.33 -8.92 -5.95
C PRO A 183 6.85 -8.92 -5.78
N LYS A 184 7.37 -7.98 -4.99
CA LYS A 184 8.81 -7.75 -4.77
C LYS A 184 9.62 -7.54 -6.06
N GLY A 185 8.96 -7.06 -7.12
CA GLY A 185 9.56 -6.89 -8.45
C GLY A 185 9.90 -8.20 -9.17
N GLN A 186 9.42 -9.34 -8.66
CA GLN A 186 9.56 -10.63 -9.34
C GLN A 186 8.43 -10.78 -10.34
N GLU A 187 8.76 -11.11 -11.59
CA GLU A 187 7.74 -11.52 -12.54
C GLU A 187 6.94 -12.67 -11.92
N PRO A 188 5.61 -12.68 -12.06
CA PRO A 188 4.83 -13.83 -11.63
C PRO A 188 5.47 -15.06 -12.28
N ASP A 189 5.86 -16.05 -11.48
CA ASP A 189 6.33 -17.32 -12.02
C ASP A 189 5.26 -17.76 -13.04
N ASP A 190 5.61 -17.72 -14.33
CA ASP A 190 4.87 -18.40 -15.37
C ASP A 190 4.91 -19.86 -14.91
N PHE A 191 3.86 -20.31 -14.22
CA PHE A 191 3.74 -21.69 -13.85
C PHE A 191 3.87 -22.51 -15.14
N ASP A 192 4.97 -23.25 -15.23
CA ASP A 192 5.24 -24.26 -16.24
C ASP A 192 3.99 -25.14 -16.49
N ASP A 193 3.66 -25.32 -17.77
CA ASP A 193 2.72 -26.27 -18.42
C ASP A 193 1.20 -26.06 -18.31
#